data_AF-A0A806K225-F1
#
_entry.id   AF-A0A806K225-F1
#
_cell.length_a   1.000
_cell.length_b   1.000
_cell.length_c   1.000
_cell.angle_alpha   90.00
_cell.angle_beta   90.00
_cell.angle_gamma   90.00
#
_symmetry.space_group_name_H-M   'P 1'
#
loop_
_entity.id
_entity.type
_entity.pdbx_description
1 polymer ?
#
loop_
_entity_poly.entity_id
_entity_poly.type
_entity_poly.pdbx_seq_one_letter_code
_entity_poly.pdbx_strand_id
1 'polypeptide(L)' 'MAAEYSNICRKNGIQGSPTDFLLCAIACRYNMEIFTEDKDFLNYKKYLPIKLFMTED' A
#
# COMPACT_ATOMS: atom_id res chain seq x y z
N MET A 1 -6.18 0.98 -9.95
CA MET A 1 -7.11 0.05 -9.22
C MET A 1 -6.31 -0.99 -8.43
N ALA A 2 -6.90 -1.73 -7.48
CA ALA A 2 -6.16 -2.67 -6.61
C ALA A 2 -5.31 -3.72 -7.38
N ALA A 3 -5.86 -4.30 -8.45
CA ALA A 3 -5.12 -5.26 -9.29
C ALA A 3 -3.89 -4.63 -9.98
N GLU A 4 -3.98 -3.35 -10.35
CA GLU A 4 -2.86 -2.60 -10.91
C GLU A 4 -1.75 -2.40 -9.88
N TYR A 5 -2.11 -2.07 -8.64
CA TYR A 5 -1.17 -1.91 -7.54
C TYR A 5 -0.47 -3.23 -7.21
N SER A 6 -1.22 -4.34 -7.18
CA SER A 6 -0.66 -5.68 -7.05
C SER A 6 0.34 -6.00 -8.17
N ASN A 7 0.00 -5.65 -9.41
CA ASN A 7 0.89 -5.86 -10.56
C ASN A 7 2.15 -4.97 -10.49
N ILE A 8 2.04 -3.71 -10.08
CA ILE A 8 3.17 -2.80 -9.90
C ILE A 8 4.13 -3.36 -8.84
N CYS A 9 3.62 -3.77 -7.68
CA CYS A 9 4.45 -4.35 -6.62
C CYS A 9 5.08 -5.67 -7.07
N ARG A 10 4.32 -6.57 -7.69
CA ARG A 10 4.81 -7.87 -8.17
C ARG A 10 5.93 -7.72 -9.20
N LYS A 11 5.83 -6.75 -10.13
CA LYS A 11 6.90 -6.44 -11.10
C LYS A 11 8.20 -5.99 -10.43
N ASN A 12 8.12 -5.45 -9.22
CA ASN A 12 9.26 -5.02 -8.41
C ASN A 12 9.62 -6.03 -7.30
N GLY A 13 9.18 -7.28 -7.43
CA GLY A 13 9.53 -8.36 -6.49
C GLY A 13 8.80 -8.30 -5.15
N ILE A 14 7.79 -7.43 -5.00
CA ILE A 14 7.01 -7.30 -3.76
C ILE A 14 5.69 -8.06 -3.90
N GLN A 15 5.46 -8.99 -2.97
CA GLN A 15 4.19 -9.69 -2.81
C GLN A 15 3.35 -9.05 -1.70
N GLY A 16 2.03 -9.25 -1.75
CA GLY A 16 1.07 -8.72 -0.79
C GLY A 16 -0.29 -9.33 -0.99
N SER A 17 -1.17 -9.21 0.00
CA SER A 17 -2.51 -9.76 -0.10
C SER A 17 -3.42 -8.87 -0.98
N PRO A 18 -4.49 -9.43 -1.58
CA PRO A 18 -5.49 -8.63 -2.26
C PRO A 18 -6.09 -7.53 -1.38
N THR A 19 -6.21 -7.77 -0.08
CA THR A 19 -6.74 -6.79 0.91
C THR A 19 -5.81 -5.59 1.04
N ASP A 20 -4.50 -5.81 1.09
CA ASP A 20 -3.51 -4.72 1.21
C ASP A 20 -3.57 -3.79 0.00
N PHE A 21 -3.67 -4.37 -1.20
CA PHE A 21 -3.80 -3.60 -2.43
C PHE A 21 -5.15 -2.90 -2.57
N LEU A 22 -6.22 -3.44 -1.96
CA LEU A 22 -7.51 -2.77 -1.86
C LEU A 22 -7.43 -1.56 -0.92
N LEU A 23 -6.81 -1.70 0.24
CA LEU A 23 -6.56 -0.59 1.17
C LEU A 23 -5.74 0.51 0.51
N CYS A 24 -4.65 0.15 -0.17
CA CYS A 24 -3.84 1.08 -0.95
C CYS A 24 -4.67 1.83 -2.00
N ALA A 25 -5.51 1.13 -2.76
CA ALA A 25 -6.35 1.72 -3.79
C ALA A 25 -7.40 2.68 -3.23
N ILE A 26 -8.03 2.34 -2.11
CA ILE A 26 -9.02 3.20 -1.44
C ILE A 26 -8.33 4.44 -0.88
N ALA A 27 -7.22 4.27 -0.14
CA ALA A 27 -6.48 5.38 0.44
C ALA A 27 -6.02 6.37 -0.63
N CYS A 28 -5.47 5.90 -1.75
CA CYS A 28 -5.09 6.75 -2.87
C CYS A 28 -6.30 7.45 -3.50
N ARG A 29 -7.41 6.73 -3.72
CA ARG A 29 -8.63 7.29 -4.35
C ARG A 29 -9.23 8.44 -3.55
N TYR A 30 -9.16 8.37 -2.23
CA TYR A 30 -9.74 9.37 -1.32
C TYR A 30 -8.70 10.29 -0.68
N ASN A 31 -7.43 10.22 -1.10
CA ASN A 31 -6.32 10.99 -0.53
C ASN A 31 -6.23 10.86 1.01
N MET A 32 -6.44 9.65 1.51
CA MET A 32 -6.36 9.30 2.92
C MET A 32 -5.00 8.68 3.26
N GLU A 33 -4.63 8.72 4.53
CA GLU A 33 -3.49 8.00 5.07
C GLU A 33 -3.93 6.62 5.54
N ILE A 34 -3.06 5.62 5.36
CA ILE A 34 -3.26 4.28 5.93
C ILE A 34 -2.60 4.28 7.30
N PHE A 35 -3.41 4.18 8.36
CA PHE A 35 -2.91 3.92 9.69
C PHE A 35 -2.60 2.43 9.83
N THR A 36 -1.33 2.10 10.09
CA THR A 36 -0.89 0.69 10.18
C THR A 36 0.40 0.56 10.97
N GLU A 37 0.58 -0.58 11.63
CA GLU A 37 1.86 -1.05 12.19
C GLU A 37 2.52 -2.11 11.29
N ASP A 38 1.83 -2.52 10.23
CA ASP A 38 2.34 -3.50 9.27
C ASP A 38 3.40 -2.86 8.36
N LYS A 39 4.64 -3.34 8.52
CA LYS A 39 5.81 -2.86 7.79
C LYS A 39 5.79 -3.22 6.30
N ASP A 40 4.90 -4.10 5.85
CA ASP A 40 4.76 -4.40 4.42
C ASP A 40 4.26 -3.18 3.63
N PHE A 41 3.47 -2.30 4.25
CA PHE A 41 3.03 -1.05 3.63
C PHE A 41 4.20 -0.09 3.33
N LEU A 42 5.31 -0.18 4.05
CA LEU A 42 6.54 0.55 3.72
C LEU A 42 7.13 0.07 2.39
N ASN A 43 7.03 -1.22 2.07
CA ASN A 43 7.46 -1.76 0.79
C ASN A 43 6.52 -1.32 -0.34
N TYR A 44 5.21 -1.31 -0.09
CA TYR A 44 4.22 -0.84 -1.06
C TYR A 44 4.41 0.66 -1.38
N LYS A 45 4.64 1.50 -0.36
CA LYS A 45 4.86 2.96 -0.50
C LYS A 45 6.04 3.32 -1.42
N LYS A 46 7.03 2.44 -1.58
CA LYS A 46 8.14 2.66 -2.52
C LYS A 46 7.68 2.80 -3.98
N TYR A 47 6.58 2.15 -4.33
CA TYR A 47 6.09 2.05 -5.72
C TYR A 47 4.66 2.54 -5.91
N LEU A 48 3.89 2.70 -4.84
CA LEU A 48 2.50 3.15 -4.86
C LEU A 48 2.37 4.54 -4.23
N PRO A 49 1.47 5.41 -4.76
CA PRO A 49 1.26 6.76 -4.26
C PRO A 49 0.38 6.80 -2.99
N ILE A 50 0.77 6.04 -1.97
CA ILE A 50 0.07 5.95 -0.68
C ILE A 50 0.78 6.76 0.40
N LYS A 51 -0.01 7.28 1.34
CA LYS A 51 0.48 7.94 2.56
C LYS A 51 0.25 6.99 3.73
N LEU A 52 1.18 6.98 4.69
CA LEU A 52 1.13 6.11 5.85
C LEU A 52 1.22 6.98 7.10
N PHE A 53 0.37 6.67 8.08
CA PHE A 53 0.50 7.11 9.45
C PHE A 53 0.91 5.87 10.27
N MET A 54 2.06 5.92 10.93
CA MET A 54 2.53 4.83 11.78
C MET A 54 2.73 5.40 13.18
N THR A 55 2.45 4.59 14.20
CA THR A 55 2.79 4.93 15.58
C THR A 55 4.30 5.13 15.70
N GLU A 56 4.71 6.13 16.46
CA GLU A 56 6.10 6.22 16.94
C GLU A 56 6.27 5.20 18.08
N ASP A 57 7.43 4.55 18.15
CA ASP A 57 7.80 3.62 19.25
C ASP A 57 7.82 4.33 20.61
#